data_AF-H5Y4B6-F1
#
_entry.id   AF-H5Y4B6-F1
#
_cell.length_a   1.000
_cell.length_b   1.000
_cell.length_c   1.000
_cell.angle_alpha   90.00
_cell.angle_beta   90.00
_cell.angle_gamma   90.00
#
_symmetry.space_group_name_H-M   'P 1'
#
loop_
_entity.id
_entity.type
_entity.pdbx_description
1 polymer ?
#
loop_
_entity_poly.entity_id
_entity_poly.type
_entity_poly.pdbx_seq_one_letter_code
_entity_poly.pdbx_strand_id
1 'polypeptide(L)' 'MSISPMQVFIERINELSGKQRSIGLEEWERAEQEALRQEYLTYIREQVKDTLSKAQAAKDSPIQ' A
#
# COMPACT_ATOMS: atom_id res chain seq x y z
N MET A 1 -7.88 -9.02 17.12
CA MET A 1 -7.41 -7.99 16.16
C MET A 1 -6.94 -8.72 14.91
N SER A 2 -7.58 -8.50 13.77
CA SER A 2 -7.11 -9.06 12.49
C SER A 2 -6.05 -8.14 11.91
N ILE A 3 -4.82 -8.63 11.82
CA ILE A 3 -3.74 -7.92 11.12
C ILE A 3 -4.10 -7.92 9.64
N SER A 4 -4.21 -6.74 9.03
CA SER A 4 -4.42 -6.62 7.58
C SER A 4 -3.13 -6.97 6.85
N PRO A 5 -3.17 -7.71 5.73
CA PRO A 5 -2.01 -7.97 4.88
C PRO A 5 -1.22 -6.69 4.52
N MET A 6 -1.92 -5.56 4.37
CA MET A 6 -1.28 -4.25 4.15
C MET A 6 -0.36 -3.80 5.27
N GLN A 7 -0.76 -4.05 6.51
CA GLN A 7 0.01 -3.60 7.67
C GLN A 7 1.36 -4.32 7.73
N VAL A 8 1.35 -5.62 7.42
CA VAL A 8 2.56 -6.45 7.26
C VAL A 8 3.47 -5.90 6.16
N PHE A 9 2.92 -5.53 5.00
CA PHE A 9 3.72 -4.99 3.89
C PHE A 9 4.36 -3.65 4.25
N ILE A 10 3.61 -2.74 4.88
CA ILE A 10 4.11 -1.41 5.27
C ILE A 10 5.24 -1.56 6.31
N GLU A 11 5.04 -2.39 7.33
CA GLU A 11 6.05 -2.66 8.36
C GLU A 11 7.35 -3.16 7.73
N ARG A 12 7.25 -4.17 6.86
CA ARG A 12 8.42 -4.74 6.19
C ARG A 12 9.11 -3.77 5.23
N ILE A 13 8.35 -2.98 4.46
CA ILE A 13 8.89 -1.92 3.60
C ILE A 13 9.66 -0.89 4.44
N ASN A 14 9.15 -0.53 5.62
CA ASN A 14 9.79 0.43 6.52
C ASN A 14 11.08 -0.11 7.12
N GLU A 15 11.11 -1.38 7.53
CA GLU A 15 12.33 -2.07 7.98
C GLU A 15 13.42 -2.03 6.90
N LEU A 16 13.07 -2.45 5.68
CA LEU A 16 13.98 -2.45 4.53
C LEU A 16 14.43 -1.02 4.19
N SER A 17 13.54 -0.03 4.29
CA SER A 17 13.87 1.37 4.06
C SER A 17 14.80 1.94 5.14
N GLY A 18 14.71 1.44 6.37
CA GLY A 18 15.63 1.77 7.45
C GLY A 18 17.02 1.18 7.20
N LYS A 19 17.07 -0.12 6.85
CA LYS A 19 18.32 -0.80 6.50
C LYS A 19 19.02 -0.16 5.31
N GLN A 20 18.27 0.15 4.24
CA GLN A 20 18.76 0.84 3.04
C GLN A 20 19.47 2.15 3.36
N ARG A 21 18.91 2.94 4.29
CA ARG A 21 19.48 4.24 4.72
C ARG A 21 20.69 4.11 5.63
N SER A 22 20.88 2.96 6.28
CA SER A 22 21.95 2.74 7.26
C SER A 22 23.14 2.02 6.64
N ILE A 23 22.98 0.76 6.24
CA ILE A 23 24.06 -0.11 5.76
C ILE A 23 23.87 -0.53 4.30
N GLY A 24 22.77 -0.09 3.67
CA GLY A 24 22.36 -0.54 2.34
C GLY A 24 21.58 -1.86 2.40
N LEU A 25 21.05 -2.24 1.25
CA LEU A 25 20.35 -3.52 1.06
C LEU A 25 21.24 -4.51 0.32
N GLU A 26 21.01 -5.79 0.57
CA GLU A 26 21.43 -6.88 -0.31
C GLU A 26 20.54 -6.92 -1.56
N GLU A 27 20.95 -7.66 -2.59
CA GLU A 27 20.19 -7.77 -3.84
C GLU A 27 18.80 -8.39 -3.63
N TRP A 28 18.71 -9.46 -2.84
CA TRP A 28 17.45 -10.11 -2.52
C TRP A 28 16.51 -9.20 -1.70
N GLU A 29 17.07 -8.34 -0.84
CA GLU A 29 16.29 -7.37 -0.06
C GLU A 29 15.74 -6.25 -0.93
N ARG A 30 16.50 -5.81 -1.95
CA ARG A 30 15.99 -4.87 -2.96
C ARG A 30 14.82 -5.49 -3.73
N ALA A 31 14.95 -6.74 -4.14
CA ALA A 31 13.88 -7.47 -4.83
C ALA A 31 12.64 -7.64 -3.93
N GLU A 32 12.83 -8.01 -2.67
CA GLU A 32 11.76 -8.09 -1.67
C GLU A 32 11.05 -6.74 -1.50
N GLN A 33 11.82 -5.66 -1.30
CA GLN A 33 11.27 -4.33 -1.12
C GLN A 33 10.45 -3.87 -2.34
N GLU A 34 10.93 -4.15 -3.55
CA GLU A 34 10.22 -3.80 -4.78
C GLU A 34 8.92 -4.60 -4.93
N ALA A 35 8.96 -5.92 -4.70
CA ALA A 35 7.76 -6.76 -4.74
C ALA A 35 6.70 -6.27 -3.76
N LEU A 36 7.09 -5.98 -2.52
CA LEU A 36 6.18 -5.46 -1.49
C LEU A 36 5.59 -4.10 -1.88
N ARG A 37 6.35 -3.21 -2.52
CA ARG A 37 5.84 -1.92 -3.01
C ARG A 37 4.78 -2.11 -4.09
N GLN A 38 4.96 -3.08 -4.99
CA GLN A 38 3.96 -3.36 -6.03
C GLN A 38 2.64 -3.88 -5.44
N GLU A 39 2.71 -4.77 -4.44
CA GLU A 39 1.53 -5.25 -3.73
C GLU A 39 0.80 -4.11 -2.99
N TYR A 40 1.55 -3.27 -2.28
CA TYR A 40 1.00 -2.09 -1.62
C TYR A 40 0.31 -1.14 -2.62
N LEU A 41 0.97 -0.82 -3.74
CA LEU A 41 0.39 0.06 -4.77
C LEU A 41 -0.88 -0.51 -5.38
N THR A 42 -0.95 -1.83 -5.58
CA THR A 42 -2.14 -2.50 -6.10
C THR A 42 -3.32 -2.31 -5.16
N TYR A 43 -3.12 -2.58 -3.87
CA TYR A 43 -4.16 -2.37 -2.86
C TYR A 43 -4.60 -0.90 -2.76
N ILE A 44 -3.65 0.03 -2.74
CA ILE A 44 -3.97 1.46 -2.66
C ILE A 44 -4.77 1.91 -3.89
N ARG A 45 -4.45 1.42 -5.10
CA ARG A 45 -5.23 1.74 -6.31
C ARG A 45 -6.68 1.27 -6.18
N GLU A 46 -6.93 0.09 -5.63
CA GLU A 46 -8.28 -0.43 -5.39
C GLU A 46 -9.04 0.44 -4.38
N GLN A 47 -8.41 0.78 -3.25
CA GLN A 47 -9.02 1.66 -2.24
C GLN A 47 -9.35 3.05 -2.80
N VAL A 48 -8.48 3.61 -3.65
CA VAL A 48 -8.72 4.90 -4.31
C VAL A 48 -9.91 4.79 -5.28
N LYS A 49 -9.97 3.73 -6.09
CA LYS A 49 -11.12 3.49 -7.00
C LYS A 49 -12.43 3.42 -6.21
N ASP A 50 -12.47 2.62 -5.14
CA ASP A 50 -13.66 2.47 -4.30
C ASP A 50 -14.09 3.80 -3.69
N THR A 51 -13.13 4.60 -3.21
CA THR A 51 -13.39 5.92 -2.63
C THR A 51 -13.98 6.88 -3.68
N LEU A 52 -13.42 6.89 -4.89
CA LEU A 52 -13.91 7.72 -5.99
C LEU A 52 -15.31 7.30 -6.45
N SER A 53 -15.57 5.99 -6.59
CA SER A 53 -16.89 5.47 -6.96
C SER A 53 -17.96 5.84 -5.94
N LYS A 54 -17.65 5.75 -4.64
CA LYS A 54 -18.56 6.18 -3.57
C LYS A 54 -18.82 7.69 -3.62
N ALA A 55 -17.77 8.48 -3.86
CA ALA A 55 -17.89 9.94 -3.96
C ALA A 55 -18.72 10.38 -5.19
N GLN A 56 -18.63 9.65 -6.31
CA GLN A 56 -19.47 9.88 -7.48
C GLN A 56 -20.93 9.54 -7.19
N ALA A 57 -21.19 8.34 -6.65
CA ALA A 57 -22.55 7.93 -6.29
C ALA A 57 -23.24 8.91 -5.32
N ALA A 58 -22.49 9.50 -4.38
CA ALA A 58 -23.02 10.52 -3.47
C ALA A 58 -23.38 11.84 -4.18
N LYS A 59 -22.71 12.20 -5.28
CA LYS A 59 -22.99 13.41 -6.08
C LYS A 59 -24.14 13.21 -7.05
N ASP A 60 -24.29 12.00 -7.58
CA ASP A 60 -25.33 11.64 -8.53
C ASP A 60 -26.66 11.28 -7.84
N SER A 61 -26.67 11.19 -6.50
CA SER A 61 -27.91 11.11 -5.74
C SER A 61 -28.69 12.41 -5.91
N PRO A 62 -29.91 12.37 -6.48
CA PRO A 62 -30.82 13.50 -6.38
C PRO A 62 -30.96 13.81 -4.89
N ILE A 63 -30.80 15.08 -4.54
CA ILE A 63 -31.12 15.60 -3.21
C ILE A 63 -32.45 14.97 -2.77
N GLN A 64 -32.43 14.17 -1.69
CA GLN A 64 -33.64 13.93 -0.91
C GLN A 64 -33.89 15.17 -0.05
#